data_AF-A0A9R1DKD6-F1
#
_entry.id   AF-A0A9R1DKD6-F1
#
_cell.length_a   1.000
_cell.length_b   1.000
_cell.length_c   1.000
_cell.angle_alpha   90.00
_cell.angle_beta   90.00
_cell.angle_gamma   90.00
#
_symmetry.space_group_name_H-M   'P 1'
#
loop_
_entity.id
_entity.type
_entity.pdbx_description
1 polymer ?
#
loop_
_entity_poly.entity_id
_entity_poly.type
_entity_poly.pdbx_seq_one_letter_code
_entity_poly.pdbx_strand_id
1 'polypeptide(L)' 'MAPVETTAVTVEEAMRAQRAEGPATVLAIGTATPDNCVSQADYADYYFRVTKSEHLVDLRKKFKRMCK' A
#
# COMPACT_ATOMS: atom_id res chain seq x y z
N MET A 1 -3.58 51.30 35.00
CA MET A 1 -3.48 49.91 34.53
C MET A 1 -3.82 49.95 33.04
N ALA A 2 -2.82 49.87 32.15
CA ALA A 2 -3.05 49.91 30.71
C ALA A 2 -3.87 48.67 30.28
N PRO A 3 -4.74 48.77 29.26
CA PRO A 3 -5.39 47.58 28.75
C PRO A 3 -4.34 46.71 28.06
N VAL A 4 -4.25 45.46 28.47
CA VAL A 4 -3.49 44.42 27.78
C VAL A 4 -4.18 44.24 26.42
N GLU A 5 -3.53 44.68 25.35
CA GLU A 5 -3.91 44.31 23.98
C GLU A 5 -3.62 42.82 23.79
N THR A 6 -4.54 41.98 24.25
CA THR A 6 -4.64 40.62 23.74
C THR A 6 -5.27 40.75 22.36
N THR A 7 -4.43 40.77 21.31
CA THR A 7 -4.87 40.66 19.92
C THR A 7 -5.62 39.34 19.79
N ALA A 8 -6.95 39.39 19.87
CA ALA A 8 -7.81 38.25 19.59
C ALA A 8 -7.66 37.94 18.10
N VAL A 9 -6.75 37.02 17.76
CA VAL A 9 -6.57 36.54 16.40
C VAL A 9 -7.91 35.98 15.95
N THR A 10 -8.43 36.49 14.85
CA THR A 10 -9.69 35.99 14.32
C THR A 10 -9.50 34.55 13.82
N VAL A 11 -10.55 33.75 13.88
CA VAL A 11 -10.49 32.34 13.42
C VAL A 11 -10.06 32.27 11.95
N GLU A 12 -10.46 33.26 11.13
CA GLU A 12 -10.13 33.35 9.72
C GLU A 12 -8.63 33.60 9.46
N GLU A 13 -8.01 34.50 10.22
CA GLU A 13 -6.57 34.78 10.14
C GLU A 13 -5.73 33.58 10.58
N ALA A 14 -6.14 32.92 11.68
CA ALA A 14 -5.49 31.71 12.15
C ALA A 14 -5.55 30.58 11.10
N MET A 15 -6.71 30.40 10.47
CA MET A 15 -6.88 29.40 9.41
C MET A 15 -6.08 29.72 8.14
N ARG A 16 -5.95 31.00 7.78
CA ARG A 16 -5.14 31.41 6.63
C ARG A 16 -3.66 31.15 6.86
N ALA A 17 -3.14 31.47 8.05
CA ALA A 17 -1.73 31.26 8.40
C ALA A 17 -1.32 29.77 8.45
N GLN A 18 -2.27 28.86 8.68
CA GLN A 18 -2.02 27.43 8.73
C GLN A 18 -2.12 26.72 7.37
N ARG A 19 -2.61 27.38 6.31
CA ARG A 19 -2.76 26.74 5.00
C ARG A 19 -1.40 26.51 4.35
N ALA A 20 -1.24 25.32 3.76
CA ALA A 20 -0.14 25.07 2.84
C ALA A 20 -0.31 25.88 1.56
N GLU A 21 0.79 26.41 1.05
CA GLU A 21 0.82 27.08 -0.25
C GLU A 21 1.25 26.08 -1.31
N GLY A 22 0.46 25.96 -2.37
CA GLY A 22 0.77 25.12 -3.54
C GLY A 22 0.03 23.77 -3.58
N PRO A 23 0.21 23.02 -4.67
CA PRO A 23 -0.44 21.74 -4.87
C PRO A 23 0.19 20.63 -4.01
N ALA A 24 -0.62 19.65 -3.62
CA ALA A 24 -0.12 18.45 -2.95
C ALA A 24 0.86 17.69 -3.86
N THR A 25 2.03 17.32 -3.32
CA THR A 25 3.10 16.66 -4.06
C THR A 25 3.57 15.42 -3.31
N VAL A 26 3.83 14.32 -4.04
CA VAL A 26 4.42 13.11 -3.45
C VAL A 26 5.89 13.39 -3.14
N LEU A 27 6.26 13.34 -1.86
CA LEU A 27 7.64 13.59 -1.42
C LEU A 27 8.52 12.33 -1.49
N ALA A 28 7.95 11.15 -1.26
CA ALA A 28 8.64 9.88 -1.38
C ALA A 28 7.66 8.71 -1.53
N ILE A 29 8.12 7.63 -2.17
CA ILE A 29 7.45 6.32 -2.19
C ILE A 29 8.50 5.27 -1.81
N GLY A 30 8.15 4.42 -0.84
CA GLY A 30 8.96 3.28 -0.45
C GLY A 30 8.16 1.97 -0.58
N THR A 31 8.80 0.93 -1.11
CA THR A 31 8.23 -0.42 -1.23
C THR A 31 9.20 -1.45 -0.69
N ALA A 32 8.69 -2.53 -0.08
CA ALA A 32 9.48 -3.68 0.33
C ALA A 32 8.69 -4.97 0.04
N THR A 33 9.39 -6.01 -0.38
CA THR A 33 8.84 -7.35 -0.60
C THR A 33 9.72 -8.40 0.08
N PRO A 34 9.18 -9.55 0.51
CA PRO A 34 9.99 -10.65 1.02
C PRO A 34 11.00 -11.13 -0.03
N ASP A 35 12.15 -11.65 0.41
CA ASP A 35 13.20 -12.16 -0.49
C ASP A 35 12.74 -13.39 -1.29
N ASN A 36 11.82 -14.17 -0.71
CA ASN A 36 11.31 -15.36 -1.38
C ASN A 36 10.32 -15.01 -2.49
N CYS A 37 10.68 -15.38 -3.72
CA CYS A 37 9.86 -15.19 -4.91
C CYS A 37 9.63 -16.55 -5.59
N VAL A 38 8.37 -16.86 -5.88
CA VAL A 38 7.98 -18.06 -6.64
C VAL A 38 7.42 -17.58 -7.98
N SER A 39 8.00 -18.09 -9.08
CA SER A 39 7.55 -17.73 -10.42
C SER A 39 6.12 -18.23 -10.67
N GLN A 40 5.31 -17.46 -11.40
CA GLN A 40 3.94 -17.85 -11.73
C GLN A 40 3.87 -19.14 -12.56
N ALA A 41 4.87 -19.36 -13.42
CA ALA A 41 4.99 -20.57 -14.24
C ALA A 41 5.18 -21.83 -13.38
N ASP A 42 5.94 -21.72 -12.28
CA ASP A 42 6.25 -22.83 -11.38
C ASP A 42 5.26 -22.95 -10.22
N TYR A 43 4.46 -21.90 -9.94
CA TYR A 43 3.60 -21.82 -8.76
C TYR A 43 2.63 -22.98 -8.64
N ALA A 44 2.00 -23.37 -9.75
CA ALA A 44 1.08 -24.51 -9.77
C ALA A 44 1.76 -25.83 -9.37
N ASP A 45 3.00 -26.03 -9.77
CA ASP A 45 3.75 -27.25 -9.43
C ASP A 45 4.29 -27.20 -8.00
N TYR A 46 4.80 -26.04 -7.59
CA TYR A 46 5.22 -25.77 -6.21
C TYR A 46 4.08 -26.00 -5.21
N TYR A 47 2.89 -25.44 -5.48
CA TYR A 47 1.74 -25.48 -4.58
C TYR A 47 1.24 -26.91 -4.37
N PHE A 48 1.05 -27.69 -5.44
CA PHE A 48 0.53 -29.06 -5.32
C PHE A 48 1.55 -30.02 -4.69
N ARG A 49 2.85 -29.77 -4.89
CA ARG A 49 3.93 -30.51 -4.22
C ARG A 49 3.96 -30.24 -2.72
N VAL A 50 3.99 -28.97 -2.30
CA VAL A 50 4.12 -28.62 -0.87
C VAL A 50 2.87 -28.99 -0.07
N THR A 51 1.69 -29.02 -0.71
CA THR A 51 0.42 -29.42 -0.11
C THR A 51 0.10 -30.92 -0.25
N LYS A 52 1.01 -31.72 -0.81
CA LYS A 52 0.82 -33.18 -1.05
C LYS A 52 -0.43 -33.52 -1.88
N SER A 53 -0.84 -32.62 -2.77
CA SER A 53 -2.05 -32.74 -3.58
C SER A 53 -1.78 -33.22 -5.01
N GLU A 54 -0.59 -33.74 -5.30
CA GLU A 54 -0.13 -34.09 -6.66
C GLU A 54 -1.03 -35.11 -7.39
N HIS A 55 -1.76 -35.91 -6.62
CA HIS A 55 -2.73 -36.89 -7.10
C HIS A 55 -4.01 -36.26 -7.71
N LEU A 56 -4.29 -34.98 -7.43
CA LEU A 56 -5.43 -34.24 -7.99
C LEU A 56 -5.10 -33.67 -9.37
N VAL A 57 -4.84 -34.56 -10.33
CA VAL A 57 -4.29 -34.22 -11.66
C VAL A 57 -5.18 -33.26 -12.45
N ASP A 58 -6.51 -33.45 -12.45
CA ASP A 58 -7.45 -32.58 -13.16
C ASP A 58 -7.51 -31.18 -12.55
N LEU A 59 -7.48 -31.10 -11.21
CA LEU A 59 -7.46 -29.83 -10.50
C LEU A 59 -6.15 -29.09 -10.77
N ARG A 60 -5.01 -29.79 -10.74
CA ARG A 60 -3.69 -29.23 -11.09
C ARG A 60 -3.68 -28.73 -12.53
N LYS A 61 -4.29 -29.44 -13.48
CA LYS A 61 -4.40 -29.01 -14.88
C LYS A 61 -5.25 -27.75 -15.03
N LYS A 62 -6.38 -27.67 -14.32
CA LYS A 62 -7.22 -26.45 -14.28
C LYS A 62 -6.45 -25.29 -13.64
N PHE A 63 -5.73 -25.53 -12.55
CA PHE A 63 -4.93 -24.53 -11.85
C PHE A 63 -3.79 -24.00 -12.71
N LYS A 64 -3.03 -24.88 -13.39
CA LYS A 64 -2.00 -24.50 -14.36
C LYS A 64 -2.51 -23.57 -15.46
N ARG A 65 -3.75 -23.76 -15.93
CA ARG A 65 -4.36 -22.86 -16.93
C ARG A 65 -4.69 -21.48 -16.35
N MET A 66 -5.00 -21.38 -15.07
CA MET A 66 -5.23 -20.08 -14.40
C MET A 66 -3.93 -19.34 -14.09
N CYS A 67 -2.82 -20.07 -13.92
CA CYS A 67 -1.48 -19.51 -13.72
C CYS A 67 -0.75 -19.12 -15.02
N LYS A 68 -1.42 -19.19 -16.17
CA LYS A 68 -0.93 -18.65 -17.46
C LYS A 68 -1.62 -17.33 -17.74
#